data_AF-A0A2G2K2T4-F1
#
_entry.id   AF-A0A2G2K2T4-F1
#
_cell.length_a   1.000
_cell.length_b   1.000
_cell.length_c   1.000
_cell.angle_alpha   90.00
_cell.angle_beta   90.00
_cell.angle_gamma   90.00
#
_symmetry.space_group_name_H-M   'P 1'
#
loop_
_entity.id
_entity.type
_entity.pdbx_description
1 polymer ?
#
loop_
_entity_poly.entity_id
_entity_poly.type
_entity_poly.pdbx_seq_one_letter_code
_entity_poly.pdbx_strand_id
1 'polypeptide(L)'
;MGYYPLETAKNGKLFFNLNASNHEIILTSQMYKAKEGAKKGIELCRKNCVDEQNYVKETSKAGQPYFVLKAKNHEIIGRSEMYSSSSSSSSSSSSSSSSMR
;
A
#
# COMPACT_ATOMS: atom_id res chain seq x y z
N MET A 1 -16.22 6.98 -7.02
CA MET A 1 -16.03 6.07 -5.87
C MET A 1 -14.83 5.19 -6.16
N GLY A 2 -13.91 4.99 -5.20
CA GLY A 2 -12.78 4.09 -5.40
C GLY A 2 -13.17 2.62 -5.32
N TYR A 3 -12.38 1.73 -5.94
CA TYR A 3 -12.62 0.29 -5.97
C TYR A 3 -11.33 -0.50 -5.67
N TYR A 4 -11.50 -1.77 -5.30
CA TYR A 4 -10.44 -2.67 -4.86
C TYR A 4 -10.52 -3.97 -5.66
N PRO A 5 -9.96 -4.03 -6.87
CA PRO A 5 -9.93 -5.25 -7.65
C PRO A 5 -9.03 -6.25 -6.93
N LEU A 6 -9.50 -7.49 -6.80
CA LEU A 6 -8.73 -8.58 -6.22
C LEU A 6 -8.10 -9.38 -7.36
N GLU A 7 -6.77 -9.36 -7.42
CA GLU A 7 -5.99 -10.04 -8.44
C GLU A 7 -5.17 -11.18 -7.84
N THR A 8 -4.79 -12.13 -8.69
CA THR A 8 -3.94 -13.27 -8.30
C THR A 8 -2.59 -13.12 -8.99
N ALA A 9 -1.54 -13.00 -8.19
CA ALA A 9 -0.17 -12.94 -8.67
C ALA A 9 0.26 -14.28 -9.28
N LYS A 10 1.30 -14.25 -10.13
CA LYS A 10 1.89 -15.47 -10.72
C LYS A 10 2.32 -16.52 -9.69
N ASN A 11 2.63 -16.08 -8.46
CA ASN A 11 3.00 -16.95 -7.35
C ASN A 11 1.79 -17.60 -6.64
N GLY A 12 0.57 -17.42 -7.16
CA GLY A 12 -0.68 -17.94 -6.57
C GLY A 12 -1.18 -17.16 -5.36
N LYS A 13 -0.57 -16.02 -5.02
CA LYS A 13 -1.01 -15.16 -3.92
C LYS A 13 -2.01 -14.11 -4.41
N LEU A 14 -2.95 -13.74 -3.55
CA LEU A 14 -3.99 -12.76 -3.84
C LEU A 14 -3.60 -11.39 -3.33
N PHE A 15 -3.88 -10.32 -4.07
CA PHE A 15 -3.61 -8.95 -3.62
C PHE A 15 -4.69 -8.02 -4.18
N PHE A 16 -4.78 -6.81 -3.63
CA PHE A 16 -5.70 -5.80 -4.12
C PHE A 16 -5.04 -4.42 -4.16
N ASN A 17 -5.55 -3.56 -5.02
CA ASN A 17 -5.05 -2.19 -5.21
C ASN A 17 -6.18 -1.19 -4.98
N LEU A 18 -5.93 -0.14 -4.21
CA LEU A 18 -6.85 0.98 -4.09
C LEU A 18 -6.77 1.79 -5.39
N ASN A 19 -7.83 1.71 -6.20
CA ASN A 19 -7.99 2.56 -7.36
C ASN A 19 -8.91 3.73 -7.00
N ALA A 20 -8.45 4.95 -7.26
CA ALA A 20 -9.29 6.12 -7.18
C ALA A 20 -10.29 6.17 -8.35
N SER A 21 -11.23 7.12 -8.29
CA SER A 21 -12.30 7.25 -9.29
C SER A 21 -11.77 7.57 -10.70
N ASN A 22 -10.51 7.98 -10.81
CA ASN A 22 -9.77 8.31 -12.03
C ASN A 22 -8.91 7.13 -12.55
N HIS A 23 -9.11 5.90 -12.05
CA HIS A 23 -8.29 4.73 -12.38
C HIS A 23 -6.81 4.83 -11.96
N GLU A 24 -6.50 5.68 -10.98
CA GLU A 24 -5.15 5.81 -10.44
C GLU A 24 -4.95 4.91 -9.21
N ILE A 25 -3.84 4.18 -9.19
CA ILE A 25 -3.47 3.33 -8.05
C ILE A 25 -2.91 4.20 -6.94
N ILE A 26 -3.64 4.28 -5.84
CA ILE A 26 -3.26 5.05 -4.65
C ILE A 26 -2.42 4.22 -3.69
N LEU A 27 -2.78 2.95 -3.51
CA LEU A 27 -2.13 2.06 -2.55
C LEU A 27 -2.22 0.60 -2.99
N THR A 28 -1.17 -0.16 -2.75
CA THR A 28 -1.09 -1.59 -3.05
C THR A 28 -1.06 -2.38 -1.76
N SER A 29 -1.92 -3.40 -1.64
CA SER A 29 -1.93 -4.27 -0.48
C SER A 29 -0.76 -5.26 -0.51
N GLN A 30 -0.48 -5.86 0.65
CA GLN A 30 0.36 -7.05 0.68
C GLN A 30 -0.30 -8.25 -0.03
N MET A 31 0.51 -9.26 -0.31
CA MET A 31 0.05 -10.52 -0.87
C MET A 31 -0.51 -11.45 0.21
N TYR A 32 -1.75 -11.90 0.04
CA TYR A 32 -2.47 -12.82 0.91
C TYR A 32 -2.43 -14.24 0.35
N LYS A 33 -2.34 -15.23 1.25
CA LYS A 33 -2.43 -16.66 0.89
C LYS A 33 -3.87 -17.09 0.58
N ALA A 34 -4.86 -16.44 1.18
CA ALA A 34 -6.27 -16.81 1.09
C ALA A 34 -7.16 -15.59 0.82
N LYS A 35 -8.25 -15.82 0.08
CA LYS A 35 -9.22 -14.78 -0.30
C LYS A 35 -9.89 -14.11 0.90
N GLU A 36 -10.18 -14.87 1.95
CA GLU A 36 -10.71 -14.32 3.20
C GLU A 36 -9.80 -13.26 3.81
N GLY A 37 -8.48 -13.50 3.81
CA GLY A 37 -7.51 -12.53 4.32
C GLY A 37 -7.53 -11.23 3.51
N ALA A 38 -7.58 -11.34 2.18
CA ALA A 38 -7.65 -10.16 1.31
C ALA A 38 -8.96 -9.38 1.50
N LYS A 39 -10.11 -10.06 1.64
CA LYS A 39 -11.40 -9.40 1.91
C LYS A 39 -11.38 -8.60 3.20
N LYS A 40 -10.85 -9.18 4.29
CA LYS A 40 -10.68 -8.48 5.58
C LYS A 40 -9.77 -7.25 5.42
N GLY A 41 -8.68 -7.39 4.65
CA GLY A 41 -7.78 -6.29 4.33
C GLY A 41 -8.48 -5.13 3.62
N ILE A 42 -9.37 -5.41 2.65
CA ILE A 42 -10.12 -4.37 1.93
C ILE A 42 -11.04 -3.60 2.87
N GLU A 43 -11.80 -4.28 3.74
CA GLU A 43 -12.69 -3.60 4.70
C GLU A 43 -11.92 -2.71 5.67
N LEU A 44 -10.79 -3.21 6.19
CA LEU A 44 -9.93 -2.43 7.07
C LEU A 44 -9.31 -1.24 6.34
N CYS A 45 -8.79 -1.44 5.13
CA CYS A 45 -8.24 -0.38 4.31
C CYS A 45 -9.28 0.71 4.03
N ARG A 46 -10.50 0.34 3.63
CA ARG A 46 -11.60 1.31 3.41
C ARG A 46 -11.92 2.15 4.63
N LYS A 47 -11.90 1.57 5.83
CA LYS A 47 -12.23 2.26 7.09
C LYS A 47 -11.08 3.09 7.66
N ASN A 48 -9.83 2.76 7.34
CA ASN A 48 -8.66 3.45 7.90
C ASN A 48 -8.02 4.42 6.88
N CYS A 49 -8.15 4.21 5.58
CA CYS A 49 -7.67 5.14 4.55
C CYS A 49 -8.47 6.44 4.46
N VAL A 50 -9.61 6.55 5.15
CA VAL A 50 -10.36 7.82 5.23
C VAL A 50 -9.62 8.87 6.08
N ASP A 51 -8.80 8.43 7.04
CA ASP A 51 -8.05 9.27 7.94
C ASP A 51 -6.55 9.18 7.63
N GLU A 52 -5.98 10.28 7.14
CA GLU A 52 -4.54 10.41 6.91
C GLU A 52 -3.72 10.26 8.21
N GLN A 53 -4.32 10.52 9.37
CA GLN A 53 -3.69 10.39 10.68
C GLN A 53 -3.28 8.94 11.01
N ASN A 54 -3.90 7.95 10.35
CA ASN A 54 -3.55 6.54 10.53
C ASN A 54 -2.23 6.15 9.83
N TYR A 55 -1.69 7.03 8.98
CA TYR A 55 -0.46 6.79 8.25
C TYR A 55 0.75 7.15 9.12
N VAL A 56 1.48 6.12 9.55
CA VAL A 56 2.69 6.28 10.35
C VAL A 56 3.91 6.17 9.46
N LYS A 57 4.74 7.22 9.46
CA LYS A 57 6.03 7.23 8.77
C LYS A 57 7.03 6.41 9.58
N GLU A 58 7.64 5.43 8.95
CA GLU A 58 8.62 4.53 9.56
C GLU A 58 9.86 4.46 8.65
N THR A 59 10.99 4.04 9.22
CA THR A 59 12.24 3.87 8.48
C THR A 59 12.68 2.42 8.56
N SER A 60 13.00 1.82 7.41
CA SER A 60 13.45 0.43 7.35
C SER A 60 14.80 0.26 8.03
N LYS A 61 15.20 -0.98 8.36
CA LYS A 61 16.55 -1.29 8.85
C LYS A 61 17.65 -0.80 7.90
N ALA A 62 17.34 -0.70 6.61
CA ALA A 62 18.24 -0.18 5.57
C ALA A 62 18.24 1.36 5.46
N GLY A 63 17.50 2.09 6.29
CA GLY A 63 17.37 3.55 6.18
C GLY A 63 16.36 4.04 5.14
N GLN A 64 15.58 3.14 4.53
CA GLN A 64 14.59 3.52 3.51
C GLN A 64 13.31 4.05 4.15
N PRO A 65 12.87 5.26 3.81
CA PRO A 65 11.61 5.82 4.32
C PRO A 65 10.43 5.10 3.67
N TYR A 66 9.44 4.77 4.50
CA TYR A 66 8.17 4.18 4.06
C TYR A 66 7.06 4.62 5.04
N PHE A 67 5.82 4.32 4.71
CA PHE A 67 4.70 4.52 5.62
C PHE A 67 3.88 3.25 5.77
N VAL A 68 3.24 3.12 6.93
CA VAL A 68 2.33 2.02 7.25
C VAL A 68 1.00 2.58 7.69
N LEU A 69 -0.08 1.93 7.27
CA LEU A 69 -1.41 2.22 7.75
C LEU A 69 -1.66 1.35 8.99
N LYS A 70 -1.71 1.99 10.17
CA LYS A 70 -2.08 1.31 11.43
C LYS A 70 -3.58 1.50 11.68
N ALA A 71 -4.27 0.43 12.09
CA ALA A 71 -5.65 0.55 12.53
C ALA A 71 -5.75 1.13 13.96
N LYS A 72 -6.98 1.40 14.42
CA LYS A 72 -7.25 1.79 15.81
C LYS A 72 -6.68 0.81 16.87
N ASN A 73 -6.52 -0.46 16.53
CA ASN A 73 -5.91 -1.48 17.39
C ASN A 73 -4.38 -1.58 17.23
N HIS A 74 -3.74 -0.61 16.57
CA HIS A 74 -2.30 -0.58 16.24
C HIS A 74 -1.82 -1.68 15.28
N GLU A 75 -2.74 -2.43 14.65
CA GLU A 75 -2.39 -3.46 13.67
C GLU A 75 -2.04 -2.84 12.31
N ILE A 76 -0.96 -3.33 11.68
CA ILE A 76 -0.56 -2.87 10.35
C ILE A 76 -1.48 -3.53 9.31
N ILE A 77 -2.31 -2.70 8.67
CA ILE A 77 -3.25 -3.14 7.62
C ILE A 77 -2.60 -3.06 6.24
N GLY A 78 -1.75 -2.05 6.04
CA GLY A 78 -1.11 -1.77 4.75
C GLY A 78 0.26 -1.16 4.93
N ARG A 79 1.12 -1.35 3.93
CA ARG A 79 2.48 -0.84 3.89
C ARG A 79 2.75 -0.26 2.51
N SER A 80 3.38 0.92 2.45
CA SER A 80 3.87 1.48 1.19
C SER A 80 5.07 0.72 0.65
N GLU A 81 5.33 0.88 -0.65
CA GLU A 81 6.63 0.51 -1.19
C GLU A 81 7.75 1.32 -0.51
N MET A 82 8.92 0.71 -0.42
CA MET A 82 10.11 1.36 0.12
C MET A 82 10.74 2.22 -0.97
N TYR A 83 10.93 3.50 -0.69
CA TYR A 83 11.68 4.37 -1.60
C TYR A 83 13.17 4.15 -1.38
N SER A 84 13.78 3.35 -2.25
CA SER A 84 15.24 3.19 -2.27
C SER A 84 15.86 4.33 -3.07
N SER A 85 16.29 5.39 -2.39
CA SER A 85 17.12 6.42 -3.04
C SER A 85 18.58 5.98 -3.00
N SER A 86 18.92 4.91 -3.72
CA SER A 86 20.32 4.55 -3.90
C SER A 86 20.87 5.36 -5.07
N SER A 87 21.57 6.44 -4.73
CA SER A 87 22.38 7.21 -5.68
C SER A 87 23.53 6.34 -6.18
N SER A 88 23.28 5.52 -7.20
CA SER A 88 24.29 5.10 -8.19
C SER A 88 23.62 4.50 -9.42
N SER A 89 23.62 5.32 -10.48
CA SER A 89 23.54 5.00 -11.92
C SER A 89 22.38 4.17 -12.48
N SER A 90 21.66 4.82 -13.40
CA SER A 90 20.96 4.26 -14.57
C SER A 90 19.96 3.12 -14.34
N SER A 91 18.70 3.48 -14.10
CA SER A 91 17.62 3.27 -15.06
C SER A 91 16.28 3.66 -14.45
N SER A 92 15.47 4.37 -15.23
CA SER A 92 14.14 4.86 -14.90
C SER A 92 13.24 3.88 -14.15
N SER A 93 12.67 4.35 -13.04
CA SER A 93 11.21 4.35 -12.93
C SER A 93 10.74 5.42 -11.98
N SER A 94 9.92 6.28 -12.57
CA SER A 94 9.15 7.35 -11.96
C SER A 94 8.46 6.86 -10.68
N SER A 95 8.98 7.24 -9.51
CA SER A 95 8.12 7.36 -8.33
C SER A 95 7.52 8.75 -8.39
N SER A 96 6.32 8.83 -8.98
CA SER A 96 5.40 9.91 -8.67
C SER A 96 5.20 9.90 -7.16
N SER A 97 5.99 10.72 -6.45
CA SER A 97 5.61 11.23 -5.14
C SER A 97 4.47 12.21 -5.40
N SER A 98 3.29 11.67 -5.77
CA SER A 98 2.08 12.46 -5.82
C SER A 98 1.71 12.74 -4.38
N SER A 99 1.75 14.03 -4.04
CA SER A 99 1.38 14.57 -2.74
C SER A 99 0.21 13.82 -2.14
N MET A 100 0.41 13.15 -1.01
CA MET A 100 -0.68 13.04 -0.04
C MET A 100 -0.95 14.48 0.38
N ARG A 101 -2.03 15.01 -0.15
CA ARG A 101 -2.55 16.36 0.05
C ARG A 101 -3.93 16.24 0.65
#